data_AF-A0A737B817-F1
#
_entry.id   AF-A0A737B817-F1
#
_cell.length_a   1.000
_cell.length_b   1.000
_cell.length_c   1.000
_cell.angle_alpha   90.00
_cell.angle_beta   90.00
_cell.angle_gamma   90.00
#
_symmetry.space_group_name_H-M   'P 1'
#
loop_
_entity.id
_entity.type
_entity.pdbx_description
1 polymer ?
#
loop_
_entity_poly.entity_id
_entity_poly.type
_entity_poly.pdbx_seq_one_letter_code
_entity_poly.pdbx_strand_id
1 'polypeptide(L)'
;MANNQLSEWRMALNKAVENYQSAHAWYEENQSSLSVMQDVEEAEGVIEKLIRQHGVLIVLNLLDEIDELKELQEYRKARIVPDGWVAVPAEPTGDMLARIKLSKVWTTEALTARYKDMLRAAPRAPYMEINK
;
A
#
# COMPACT_ATOMS: atom_id res chain seq x y z
N MET A 1 -11.96 12.67 5.83
CA MET A 1 -13.26 11.96 5.73
C MET A 1 -13.22 11.20 4.43
N ALA A 2 -13.28 9.86 4.46
CA ALA A 2 -13.37 9.08 3.23
C ALA A 2 -14.61 9.55 2.47
N ASN A 3 -14.42 10.07 1.26
CA ASN A 3 -15.52 10.58 0.48
C ASN A 3 -16.28 9.38 -0.09
N ASN A 4 -17.27 8.88 0.66
CA ASN A 4 -18.09 7.71 0.29
C ASN A 4 -18.67 7.85 -1.14
N GLN A 5 -18.89 9.07 -1.63
CA GLN A 5 -19.39 9.33 -2.98
C GLN A 5 -18.36 8.98 -4.08
N LEU A 6 -17.06 9.19 -3.84
CA LEU A 6 -16.00 8.85 -4.80
C LEU A 6 -15.88 7.33 -4.98
N SER A 7 -16.00 6.57 -3.89
CA SER A 7 -16.03 5.11 -3.91
C SER A 7 -17.24 4.59 -4.68
N GLU A 8 -18.41 5.18 -4.43
CA GLU A 8 -19.65 4.84 -5.15
C GLU A 8 -19.55 5.13 -6.65
N TRP A 9 -18.99 6.27 -7.06
CA TRP A 9 -18.82 6.61 -8.47
C TRP A 9 -17.80 5.70 -9.17
N ARG A 10 -16.70 5.33 -8.49
CA ARG A 10 -15.74 4.34 -9.02
C ARG A 10 -16.40 2.97 -9.21
N MET A 11 -17.18 2.52 -8.23
CA MET A 11 -17.92 1.27 -8.34
C MET A 11 -18.95 1.31 -9.48
N ALA A 12 -19.66 2.43 -9.64
CA ALA A 12 -20.60 2.63 -10.74
C ALA A 12 -19.90 2.63 -12.11
N LEU A 13 -18.75 3.30 -12.23
CA LEU A 13 -17.96 3.31 -13.46
C LEU A 13 -17.44 1.91 -13.82
N ASN A 14 -16.89 1.18 -12.85
CA ASN A 14 -16.40 -0.18 -13.07
C ASN A 14 -17.53 -1.10 -13.54
N LYS A 15 -18.71 -1.03 -12.90
CA LYS A 15 -19.89 -1.81 -13.31
C LYS A 15 -20.35 -1.44 -14.72
N ALA A 16 -20.33 -0.17 -15.09
CA ALA A 16 -20.69 0.27 -16.44
C ALA A 16 -19.70 -0.29 -17.49
N VAL A 17 -18.41 -0.31 -17.17
CA VAL A 17 -17.38 -0.92 -18.03
C VAL A 17 -17.56 -2.43 -18.17
N GLU A 18 -17.86 -3.15 -17.07
CA GLU A 18 -18.15 -4.59 -17.11
C GLU A 18 -19.37 -4.90 -17.99
N ASN A 19 -20.43 -4.09 -17.87
CA ASN A 19 -21.63 -4.23 -18.70
C ASN A 19 -21.31 -4.01 -20.18
N TYR A 20 -20.53 -2.97 -20.52
CA TYR A 20 -20.08 -2.72 -21.88
C TYR A 20 -19.26 -3.88 -22.44
N GLN A 21 -18.28 -4.39 -21.68
CA GLN A 21 -17.46 -5.52 -22.10
C GLN A 21 -18.31 -6.77 -22.34
N SER A 22 -19.31 -7.01 -21.48
CA SER A 22 -20.24 -8.13 -21.64
C SER A 22 -21.11 -7.98 -22.89
N ALA A 23 -21.66 -6.78 -23.12
CA ALA A 23 -22.47 -6.47 -24.29
C ALA A 23 -21.64 -6.59 -25.59
N HIS A 24 -20.41 -6.07 -25.57
CA HIS A 24 -19.50 -6.13 -26.71
C HIS A 24 -19.06 -7.58 -27.02
N ALA A 25 -18.77 -8.38 -25.99
CA ALA A 25 -18.45 -9.80 -26.20
C ALA A 25 -19.63 -10.54 -26.85
N TRP A 26 -20.85 -10.25 -26.40
CA TRP A 26 -22.05 -10.84 -26.98
C TRP A 26 -22.33 -10.35 -28.40
N TYR A 27 -22.02 -9.08 -28.72
CA TYR A 27 -22.09 -8.51 -30.06
C TYR A 27 -21.18 -9.22 -31.06
N GLU A 28 -19.92 -9.43 -30.69
CA GLU A 28 -18.95 -10.13 -31.54
C GLU A 28 -19.41 -11.55 -31.90
N GLU A 29 -20.12 -12.22 -30.98
CA GLU A 29 -20.69 -13.54 -31.21
C GLU A 29 -22.01 -13.52 -32.02
N ASN A 30 -22.70 -12.37 -32.08
CA ASN A 30 -24.07 -12.24 -32.61
C ASN A 30 -24.25 -11.02 -33.53
N GLN A 31 -23.25 -10.75 -34.40
CA GLN A 31 -23.11 -9.54 -35.25
C GLN A 31 -24.35 -9.19 -36.11
N SER A 32 -25.27 -10.13 -36.33
CA SER A 32 -26.49 -9.94 -37.14
C SER A 32 -27.69 -9.36 -36.36
N SER A 33 -27.62 -9.22 -35.03
CA SER A 33 -28.78 -8.79 -34.24
C SER A 33 -28.73 -7.30 -33.88
N LEU A 34 -29.74 -6.57 -34.36
CA LEU A 34 -29.90 -5.13 -34.15
C LEU A 34 -30.09 -4.75 -32.68
N SER A 35 -30.65 -5.66 -31.87
CA SER A 35 -30.85 -5.42 -30.42
C SER A 35 -29.51 -5.40 -29.69
N VAL A 36 -28.54 -6.19 -30.14
CA VAL A 36 -27.23 -6.27 -29.48
C VAL A 36 -26.45 -4.97 -29.65
N MET A 37 -26.57 -4.35 -30.83
CA MET A 37 -25.93 -3.07 -31.11
C MET A 37 -26.48 -1.95 -30.20
N GLN A 38 -27.78 -1.99 -29.90
CA GLN A 38 -28.41 -1.05 -28.97
C GLN A 38 -27.90 -1.23 -27.53
N ASP A 39 -27.72 -2.48 -27.08
CA ASP A 39 -27.19 -2.76 -25.74
C ASP A 39 -25.75 -2.24 -25.56
N VAL A 40 -24.93 -2.33 -26.62
CA VAL A 40 -23.57 -1.77 -26.64
C VAL A 40 -23.61 -0.24 -26.59
N GLU A 41 -24.41 0.40 -27.45
CA GLU A 41 -24.56 1.86 -27.48
C GLU A 41 -25.10 2.42 -26.14
N GLU A 42 -26.05 1.75 -25.51
CA GLU A 42 -26.57 2.13 -24.20
C GLU A 42 -25.47 2.06 -23.12
N ALA A 43 -24.69 0.99 -23.12
CA ALA A 43 -23.57 0.83 -22.18
C ALA A 43 -22.48 1.91 -22.38
N GLU A 44 -22.16 2.25 -23.64
CA GLU A 44 -21.24 3.36 -23.95
C GLU A 44 -21.77 4.70 -23.43
N GLY A 45 -23.06 4.99 -23.64
CA GLY A 45 -23.69 6.21 -23.17
C GLY A 45 -23.65 6.36 -21.64
N VAL A 46 -23.81 5.25 -20.91
CA VAL A 46 -23.68 5.24 -19.44
C VAL A 46 -22.25 5.56 -18.99
N ILE A 47 -21.24 4.97 -19.64
CA ILE A 47 -19.83 5.26 -19.37
C ILE A 47 -19.53 6.73 -19.65
N GLU A 48 -19.93 7.24 -20.82
CA GLU A 48 -19.69 8.63 -21.22
C GLU A 48 -20.28 9.60 -20.20
N LYS A 49 -21.52 9.35 -19.76
CA LYS A 49 -22.19 10.19 -18.76
C LYS A 49 -21.43 10.20 -17.43
N LEU A 50 -20.97 9.05 -16.95
CA LEU A 50 -20.21 8.94 -15.70
C LEU A 50 -18.86 9.66 -15.79
N ILE A 51 -18.14 9.51 -16.90
CA ILE A 51 -16.87 10.20 -17.13
C ILE A 51 -17.09 11.71 -17.18
N ARG A 52 -18.11 12.19 -17.90
CA ARG A 52 -18.41 13.63 -17.98
C ARG A 52 -18.77 14.23 -16.62
N GLN A 53 -19.54 13.52 -15.80
CA GLN A 53 -20.03 14.03 -14.52
C GLN A 53 -18.99 13.92 -13.39
N HIS A 54 -18.23 12.83 -13.36
CA HIS A 54 -17.43 12.45 -12.20
C HIS A 54 -15.97 12.15 -12.53
N GLY A 55 -15.57 12.13 -13.81
CA GLY A 55 -14.22 11.71 -14.23
C GLY A 55 -13.10 12.49 -13.55
N VAL A 56 -13.19 13.81 -13.49
CA VAL A 56 -12.17 14.65 -12.81
C VAL A 56 -12.07 14.32 -11.32
N LEU A 57 -13.20 14.11 -10.66
CA LEU A 57 -13.25 13.80 -9.22
C LEU A 57 -12.66 12.41 -8.95
N ILE A 58 -12.97 11.42 -9.80
CA ILE A 58 -12.39 10.09 -9.74
C ILE A 58 -10.87 10.15 -9.94
N VAL A 59 -10.39 10.94 -10.91
CA VAL A 59 -8.94 11.10 -11.16
C VAL A 59 -8.24 11.74 -9.97
N LEU A 60 -8.79 12.82 -9.40
CA LEU A 60 -8.20 13.47 -8.23
C LEU A 60 -8.12 12.51 -7.04
N ASN A 61 -9.16 11.71 -6.81
CA ASN A 61 -9.14 10.68 -5.76
C ASN A 61 -8.03 9.64 -5.96
N LEU A 62 -7.85 9.18 -7.20
CA LEU A 62 -6.79 8.22 -7.52
C LEU A 62 -5.40 8.83 -7.31
N LEU A 63 -5.22 10.11 -7.59
CA LEU A 63 -3.96 10.81 -7.32
C LEU A 63 -3.66 10.86 -5.82
N ASP A 64 -4.66 11.18 -4.99
CA ASP A 64 -4.52 11.14 -3.53
C ASP A 64 -4.12 9.74 -3.04
N GLU A 65 -4.79 8.68 -3.52
CA GLU A 65 -4.45 7.28 -3.19
C GLU A 65 -3.02 6.91 -3.62
N ILE A 66 -2.58 7.35 -4.80
CA ILE A 66 -1.21 7.12 -5.28
C ILE A 66 -0.20 7.78 -4.36
N ASP A 67 -0.46 9.01 -3.91
CA ASP A 67 0.45 9.72 -3.04
C ASP A 67 0.52 9.08 -1.64
N GLU A 68 -0.61 8.63 -1.08
CA GLU A 68 -0.63 7.82 0.15
C GLU A 68 0.19 6.52 0.00
N LEU A 69 0.05 5.83 -1.15
CA LEU A 69 0.81 4.60 -1.42
C LEU A 69 2.32 4.86 -1.56
N LYS A 70 2.72 5.98 -2.16
CA LYS A 70 4.12 6.39 -2.23
C LYS A 70 4.69 6.68 -0.86
N GLU A 71 3.97 7.40 0.00
CA GLU A 71 4.40 7.65 1.38
C GLU A 71 4.59 6.35 2.16
N LEU A 72 3.64 5.41 2.04
CA LEU A 72 3.75 4.08 2.64
C LEU A 72 4.95 3.30 2.10
N GLN A 73 5.25 3.42 0.81
CA GLN A 73 6.42 2.80 0.20
C GLN A 73 7.72 3.37 0.77
N GLU A 74 7.84 4.68 0.92
CA GLU A 74 9.01 5.32 1.52
C GLU A 74 9.17 4.93 2.98
N TYR A 75 8.08 4.90 3.75
CA TYR A 75 8.10 4.40 5.13
C TYR A 75 8.57 2.93 5.21
N ARG A 76 8.11 2.08 4.30
CA ARG A 76 8.56 0.68 4.22
C ARG A 76 10.04 0.62 3.88
N LYS A 77 10.52 1.37 2.88
CA LYS A 77 11.94 1.44 2.51
C LYS A 77 12.82 1.87 3.67
N ALA A 78 12.41 2.88 4.44
CA ALA A 78 13.14 3.33 5.63
C ALA A 78 13.23 2.24 6.73
N ARG A 79 12.33 1.26 6.72
CA ARG A 79 12.33 0.11 7.64
C ARG A 79 12.99 -1.14 7.08
N ILE A 80 13.43 -1.15 5.82
CA ILE A 80 14.15 -2.28 5.26
C ILE A 80 15.52 -2.32 5.92
N VAL A 81 15.75 -3.39 6.67
CA VAL A 81 17.08 -3.71 7.19
C VAL A 81 17.92 -4.16 5.99
N PRO A 82 19.05 -3.50 5.67
CA PRO A 82 19.86 -3.89 4.53
C PRO A 82 20.37 -5.35 4.66
N ASP A 83 20.64 -5.99 3.54
CA ASP A 83 21.14 -7.37 3.53
C ASP A 83 22.45 -7.48 4.36
N GLY A 84 22.50 -8.52 5.21
CA GLY A 84 23.61 -8.72 6.15
C GLY A 84 23.51 -7.92 7.46
N TRP A 85 22.48 -7.08 7.62
CA TRP A 85 22.20 -6.38 8.87
C TRP A 85 21.02 -7.04 9.62
N VAL A 86 20.99 -6.83 10.94
CA VAL A 86 19.89 -7.29 11.79
C VAL A 86 19.38 -6.11 12.60
N ALA A 87 18.07 -5.85 12.57
CA ALA A 87 17.44 -4.90 13.47
C ALA A 87 17.43 -5.47 14.89
N VAL A 88 18.00 -4.70 15.82
CA VAL A 88 18.07 -5.08 17.23
C VAL A 88 17.32 -4.04 18.06
N PRO A 89 16.45 -4.43 19.03
CA PRO A 89 15.72 -3.49 19.87
C PRO A 89 16.63 -2.55 20.67
N ALA A 90 16.24 -1.29 20.85
CA ALA A 90 17.00 -0.34 21.66
C ALA A 90 17.03 -0.73 23.16
N GLU A 91 15.94 -1.33 23.64
CA GLU A 91 15.85 -1.92 24.98
C GLU A 91 15.91 -3.45 24.88
N PRO A 92 16.77 -4.12 25.67
CA PRO A 92 16.93 -5.56 25.59
C PRO A 92 15.71 -6.29 26.16
N THR A 93 15.33 -7.40 25.55
CA THR A 93 14.35 -8.33 26.14
C THR A 93 15.00 -9.20 27.21
N GLY A 94 14.19 -9.79 28.11
CA GLY A 94 14.69 -10.69 29.15
C GLY A 94 15.49 -11.87 28.59
N ASP A 95 15.06 -12.43 27.46
CA ASP A 95 15.76 -13.51 26.77
C ASP A 95 17.12 -13.08 26.20
N MET A 96 17.23 -11.84 25.70
CA MET A 96 18.50 -11.29 25.24
C MET A 96 19.46 -11.09 26.41
N LEU A 97 18.98 -10.57 27.54
CA LEU A 97 19.77 -10.41 28.75
C LEU A 97 20.27 -11.77 29.28
N ALA A 98 19.42 -12.80 29.23
CA ALA A 98 19.78 -14.15 29.62
C ALA A 98 20.91 -14.73 28.75
N ARG A 99 20.88 -14.49 27.43
CA ARG A 99 21.91 -14.96 26.48
C ARG A 99 23.28 -14.32 26.70
N ILE A 100 23.31 -13.04 27.09
CA ILE A 100 24.58 -12.31 27.33
C ILE A 100 25.06 -12.43 28.79
N LYS A 101 24.30 -13.10 29.65
CA LYS A 101 24.64 -13.31 31.05
C LYS A 101 25.72 -14.36 31.20
N LEU A 102 26.96 -13.89 31.32
CA LEU A 102 28.15 -14.74 31.48
C LEU A 102 28.39 -15.19 32.93
N SER A 103 27.73 -14.56 33.90
CA SER A 103 27.87 -14.87 35.33
C SER A 103 26.57 -14.66 36.09
N LYS A 104 26.34 -15.48 37.11
CA LYS A 104 25.16 -15.39 37.99
C LYS A 104 25.13 -14.10 38.82
N VAL A 105 26.29 -13.50 39.07
CA VAL A 105 26.46 -12.31 39.92
C VAL A 105 25.98 -11.02 39.25
N TRP A 106 25.77 -11.04 37.94
CA TRP A 106 25.37 -9.83 37.21
C TRP A 106 23.89 -9.52 37.41
N THR A 107 23.63 -8.26 37.80
CA THR A 107 22.29 -7.70 37.92
C THR A 107 21.72 -7.37 36.55
N THR A 108 20.38 -7.30 36.47
CA THR A 108 19.66 -6.91 35.25
C THR A 108 20.10 -5.52 34.78
N GLU A 109 20.31 -4.58 35.70
CA GLU A 109 20.77 -3.22 35.39
C GLU A 109 22.15 -3.20 34.74
N ALA A 110 23.11 -3.97 35.28
CA ALA A 110 24.45 -4.08 34.72
C ALA A 110 24.43 -4.74 33.33
N LEU A 111 23.58 -5.75 33.14
CA LEU A 111 23.37 -6.41 31.85
C LEU A 111 22.75 -5.45 30.81
N THR A 112 21.77 -4.65 31.20
CA THR A 112 21.14 -3.64 30.33
C THR A 112 22.12 -2.53 29.96
N ALA A 113 22.93 -2.05 30.90
CA ALA A 113 23.96 -1.05 30.63
C ALA A 113 24.98 -1.58 29.61
N ARG A 114 25.50 -2.80 29.83
CA ARG A 114 26.42 -3.45 28.90
C ARG A 114 25.81 -3.63 27.51
N TYR A 115 24.56 -4.05 27.43
CA TYR A 115 23.85 -4.18 26.15
C TYR A 115 23.77 -2.85 25.40
N LYS A 116 23.43 -1.76 26.10
CA LYS A 116 23.40 -0.41 25.51
C LYS A 116 24.77 0.06 25.04
N ASP A 117 25.83 -0.26 25.77
CA ASP A 117 27.20 0.07 25.35
C ASP A 117 27.60 -0.71 24.10
N MET A 118 27.24 -2.00 24.02
CA MET A 118 27.44 -2.81 22.81
C MET A 118 26.68 -2.24 21.61
N LEU A 119 25.43 -1.80 21.79
CA LEU A 119 24.66 -1.14 20.73
C LEU A 119 25.28 0.20 20.29
N ARG A 120 25.83 1.00 21.21
CA ARG A 120 26.51 2.26 20.86
C ARG A 120 27.80 2.03 20.10
N ALA A 121 28.53 0.96 20.41
CA ALA A 121 29.78 0.59 19.75
C ALA A 121 29.57 -0.14 18.42
N ALA A 122 28.39 -0.72 18.19
CA ALA A 122 28.07 -1.41 16.95
C ALA A 122 28.06 -0.45 15.76
N PRO A 123 28.49 -0.91 14.56
CA PRO A 123 28.37 -0.11 13.36
C PRO A 123 26.88 0.14 13.08
N ARG A 124 26.54 1.30 12.53
CA ARG A 124 25.17 1.61 12.13
C ARG A 124 24.97 1.17 10.68
N ALA A 125 23.84 0.53 10.41
CA ALA A 125 23.48 0.17 9.05
C ALA A 125 23.49 1.43 8.18
N PRO A 126 23.92 1.35 6.92
CA PRO A 126 23.79 2.45 5.97
C PRO A 126 22.32 2.53 5.56
N TYR A 127 21.46 2.99 6.47
CA TYR A 127 20.18 3.53 6.04
C TYR A 127 20.50 4.72 5.16
N MET A 128 20.01 4.74 3.92
CA MET A 128 20.04 5.97 3.15
C MET A 128 19.34 7.01 4.03
N GLU A 129 20.04 8.10 4.37
CA GLU A 129 19.41 9.28 4.98
C GLU A 129 18.47 9.87 3.92
N ILE A 130 17.28 9.30 3.79
CA ILE A 130 16.22 9.88 2.97
C ILE A 130 15.66 11.01 3.84
N ASN A 131 16.23 12.20 3.64
CA ASN A 131 15.78 13.54 4.04
C ASN A 131 16.47 14.20 5.26
N LYS A 132 17.32 15.19 4.95
CA LYS A 132 17.48 16.43 5.72
C LYS A 132 16.43 17.43 5.27
#